data_AF-A0A923Y4F9-F1
#
_entry.id   AF-A0A923Y4F9-F1
#
_cell.length_a   1.000
_cell.length_b   1.000
_cell.length_c   1.000
_cell.angle_alpha   90.00
_cell.angle_beta   90.00
_cell.angle_gamma   90.00
#
_symmetry.space_group_name_H-M   'P 1'
#
loop_
_entity.id
_entity.type
_entity.pdbx_description
1 polymer ?
#
loop_
_entity_poly.entity_id
_entity_poly.type
_entity_poly.pdbx_seq_one_letter_code
_entity_poly.pdbx_strand_id
1 'polypeptide(L)' 'MKQLTFDWIERCALRIVQLDQSIADAEAIDLARDIAGFERTAAMAPEAAVEFVDSELSRPSPRFERRSESRT' A
#
# COMPACT_ATOMS: atom_id res chain seq x y z
N MET A 1 -4.37 -19.42 -6.04
CA MET A 1 -4.59 -17.97 -6.23
C MET A 1 -5.73 -17.57 -5.31
N LYS A 2 -5.46 -16.74 -4.29
CA LYS A 2 -6.49 -16.26 -3.37
C LYS A 2 -7.29 -15.19 -4.12
N GLN A 3 -8.53 -15.48 -4.51
CA GLN A 3 -9.40 -14.47 -5.12
C GLN A 3 -9.83 -13.52 -4.01
N LEU A 4 -9.28 -12.30 -3.99
CA LEU A 4 -9.83 -11.23 -3.17
C LEU A 4 -11.19 -10.83 -3.75
N THR A 5 -12.17 -10.67 -2.87
CA THR A 5 -13.55 -10.37 -3.26
C THR A 5 -13.67 -8.92 -3.73
N PHE A 6 -14.67 -8.65 -4.56
CA PHE A 6 -15.03 -7.28 -4.99
C PHE A 6 -15.21 -6.34 -3.78
N ASP A 7 -15.83 -6.83 -2.70
CA ASP A 7 -16.01 -6.13 -1.42
C ASP A 7 -14.68 -5.68 -0.78
N TRP A 8 -13.61 -6.48 -0.91
CA TRP A 8 -12.31 -6.12 -0.36
C TRP A 8 -11.70 -4.93 -1.12
N ILE A 9 -11.80 -4.94 -2.45
CA ILE A 9 -11.27 -3.88 -3.31
C ILE A 9 -12.04 -2.56 -3.07
N GLU A 10 -13.37 -2.61 -2.98
CA GLU A 10 -14.17 -1.42 -2.69
C GLU A 10 -13.83 -0.80 -1.34
N ARG A 11 -13.62 -1.62 -0.31
CA ARG A 11 -13.22 -1.13 1.02
C ARG A 11 -11.83 -0.49 1.02
N CYS A 12 -10.88 -1.06 0.27
CA CYS A 12 -9.58 -0.42 0.06
C CYS A 12 -9.73 0.92 -0.67
N ALA A 13 -10.48 0.97 -1.77
CA ALA A 13 -10.69 2.19 -2.54
C ALA A 13 -11.34 3.30 -1.69
N LEU A 14 -12.36 2.96 -0.91
CA LEU A 14 -13.00 3.89 0.02
C LEU A 14 -12.00 4.43 1.05
N ARG A 15 -11.14 3.57 1.60
CA ARG A 15 -10.12 4.00 2.57
C ARG A 15 -9.08 4.91 1.94
N ILE A 16 -8.68 4.64 0.70
CA ILE A 16 -7.74 5.47 -0.07
C ILE A 16 -8.31 6.89 -0.24
N VAL A 17 -9.56 7.04 -0.69
CA VAL A 17 -10.22 8.34 -0.85
C VAL A 17 -10.39 9.09 0.48
N GLN A 18 -10.58 8.36 1.59
CA GLN A 18 -10.63 8.98 2.92
C GLN A 18 -9.29 9.55 3.38
N LEU A 19 -8.18 8.90 3.03
CA LEU A 19 -6.82 9.35 3.38
C LEU A 19 -6.35 10.47 2.46
N ASP A 20 -6.67 10.37 1.17
CA ASP A 20 -6.36 11.37 0.16
C ASP A 20 -7.63 11.72 -0.62
N GLN A 21 -8.25 12.86 -0.27
CA GLN A 21 -9.47 13.34 -0.95
C GLN A 21 -9.19 13.93 -2.34
N SER A 22 -7.93 14.04 -2.76
CA SER A 22 -7.56 14.54 -4.08
C SER A 22 -7.52 13.44 -5.14
N ILE A 23 -7.47 12.17 -4.73
CA ILE A 23 -7.50 11.03 -5.64
C ILE A 23 -8.91 10.81 -6.19
N ALA A 24 -9.01 10.47 -7.48
CA ALA A 24 -10.30 10.12 -8.07
C ALA A 24 -10.71 8.70 -7.69
N ASP A 25 -12.03 8.44 -7.57
CA ASP A 25 -12.55 7.12 -7.21
C ASP A 25 -12.04 5.99 -8.13
N ALA A 26 -11.93 6.26 -9.43
CA ALA A 26 -11.40 5.29 -10.40
C ALA A 26 -9.93 4.94 -10.12
N GLU A 27 -9.12 5.94 -9.78
CA GLU A 27 -7.71 5.76 -9.46
C GLU A 27 -7.54 5.05 -8.10
N ALA A 28 -8.43 5.31 -7.14
CA ALA A 28 -8.46 4.58 -5.87
C ALA A 28 -8.78 3.09 -6.05
N ILE A 29 -9.66 2.74 -7.00
CA ILE A 29 -9.97 1.34 -7.35
C ILE A 29 -8.75 0.65 -7.99
N ASP A 30 -8.05 1.33 -8.89
CA ASP A 30 -6.85 0.76 -9.51
C ASP A 30 -5.73 0.58 -8.49
N LEU A 31 -5.52 1.55 -7.60
CA LEU A 31 -4.59 1.40 -6.49
C LEU A 31 -5.01 0.25 -5.55
N ALA A 32 -6.30 0.09 -5.24
CA ALA A 32 -6.79 -1.04 -4.45
C ALA A 32 -6.50 -2.40 -5.10
N ARG A 33 -6.53 -2.50 -6.44
CA ARG A 33 -6.15 -3.71 -7.18
C ARG A 33 -4.65 -3.97 -7.10
N ASP A 34 -3.83 -2.94 -7.15
CA ASP A 34 -2.39 -3.07 -6.98
C ASP A 34 -2.06 -3.57 -5.57
N ILE A 35 -2.71 -3.01 -4.54
CA ILE A 35 -2.58 -3.48 -3.15
C ILE A 35 -3.03 -4.93 -3.03
N ALA A 36 -4.11 -5.34 -3.70
CA ALA A 36 -4.57 -6.73 -3.74
C ALA A 36 -3.54 -7.68 -4.38
N GLY A 37 -2.68 -7.18 -5.27
CA GLY A 37 -1.65 -7.95 -5.97
C GLY A 37 -0.49 -8.40 -5.10
N PHE A 38 -0.23 -7.74 -3.96
CA PHE A 38 0.86 -8.12 -3.06
C PHE A 38 0.39 -9.13 -2.01
N GLU A 39 1.09 -10.26 -1.89
CA GLU A 39 0.70 -11.34 -0.95
C GLU A 39 0.61 -10.86 0.51
N ARG A 40 1.49 -9.94 0.90
CA ARG A 40 1.57 -9.41 2.25
C ARG A 40 0.33 -8.59 2.63
N THR A 41 -0.14 -7.73 1.74
CA THR A 41 -1.33 -6.89 1.93
C THR A 41 -2.62 -7.68 1.71
N ALA A 42 -2.63 -8.64 0.79
CA ALA A 42 -3.75 -9.56 0.56
C ALA A 42 -4.03 -10.48 1.78
N ALA A 43 -3.08 -10.60 2.71
CA ALA A 43 -3.26 -11.30 3.98
C ALA A 43 -3.82 -10.39 5.09
N MET A 44 -3.94 -9.08 4.86
CA MET A 44 -4.41 -8.09 5.83
C MET A 44 -5.89 -7.75 5.61
N ALA A 45 -6.50 -7.10 6.61
CA ALA A 45 -7.77 -6.40 6.43
C ALA A 45 -7.61 -5.27 5.40
N PRO A 46 -8.64 -4.95 4.61
CA PRO A 46 -8.52 -3.99 3.50
C PRO A 46 -8.06 -2.60 3.98
N GLU A 47 -8.58 -2.13 5.12
CA GLU A 47 -8.18 -0.83 5.68
C GLU A 47 -6.73 -0.86 6.18
N ALA A 48 -6.32 -1.95 6.84
CA ALA A 48 -4.96 -2.13 7.33
C ALA A 48 -3.94 -2.26 6.18
N ALA A 49 -4.34 -2.85 5.05
CA ALA A 49 -3.50 -2.95 3.86
C ALA A 49 -3.21 -1.57 3.27
N VAL A 50 -4.22 -0.69 3.19
CA VAL A 50 -4.07 0.68 2.72
C VAL A 50 -3.17 1.49 3.68
N GLU A 51 -3.43 1.42 4.98
CA GLU A 51 -2.61 2.11 5.98
C GLU A 51 -1.16 1.63 5.98
N PHE A 52 -0.94 0.33 5.76
CA PHE A 52 0.40 -0.22 5.62
C PHE A 52 1.12 0.41 4.43
N VAL A 53 0.48 0.43 3.25
CA VAL A 53 1.09 1.00 2.03
C VAL A 53 1.35 2.50 2.19
N ASP A 54 0.40 3.25 2.73
CA ASP A 54 0.58 4.68 3.05
C ASP A 54 1.78 4.91 3.98
N SER A 55 1.91 4.08 5.03
CA SER A 55 3.05 4.14 5.95
C SER A 55 4.38 3.81 5.27
N GLU A 56 4.42 2.86 4.34
CA GLU A 56 5.65 2.49 3.62
C GLU A 56 6.07 3.60 2.63
N LEU A 57 5.11 4.25 1.97
CA LEU A 57 5.38 5.38 1.07
C LEU A 57 5.84 6.63 1.84
N SER A 58 5.30 6.83 3.04
CA SER A 58 5.67 7.93 3.92
C SER A 58 6.99 7.70 4.68
N ARG A 59 7.54 6.49 4.66
CA ARG A 59 8.81 6.22 5.32
C ARG A 59 9.94 6.94 4.60
N PRO A 60 10.78 7.71 5.32
CA PRO A 60 11.99 8.23 4.73
C PRO A 60 12.85 7.05 4.27
N SER A 61 13.03 6.91 2.96
CA SER A 61 13.89 5.87 2.39
C SER A 61 15.26 5.96 3.05
N PRO A 62 15.81 4.88 3.62
CA PRO A 62 17.12 4.94 4.25
C PRO A 62 18.11 5.44 3.20
N ARG A 63 18.68 6.63 3.44
CA ARG A 63 19.77 7.17 2.64
C ARG A 63 20.83 6.09 2.69
N PHE A 64 21.12 5.47 1.55
CA PHE A 64 22.21 4.50 1.45
C PHE A 64 23.51 5.20 1.86
N GLU A 65 23.82 5.22 3.14
CA GLU A 65 25.18 5.37 3.61
C GLU A 65 25.86 4.10 3.13
N ARG A 66 26.51 4.19 1.96
CA ARG A 66 27.45 3.18 1.51
C ARG A 66 28.34 2.92 2.72
N ARG A 67 28.35 1.69 3.24
CA ARG A 67 29.29 1.25 4.30
C ARG A 67 30.68 1.71 3.88
N SER A 68 31.10 2.84 4.41
CA SER A 68 32.39 3.46 4.15
C SER A 68 33.21 3.31 5.42
N GLU A 69 33.29 2.08 5.92
CA GLU A 69 34.33 1.71 6.85
C GLU A 69 34.98 0.46 6.29
N SER A 70 35.96 0.72 5.42
CA SER A 70 37.01 -0.23 5.11
C SER A 70 37.56 -0.73 6.43
N ARG A 71 37.26 -1.97 6.79
CA ARG A 71 37.85 -2.62 7.96
C ARG A 71 39.30 -2.95 7.62
N THR A 72 40.25 -2.08 7.94
CA THR A 72 41.66 -2.44 8.15
C THR A 72 42.31 -1.43 9.09
#